data_AF-A0A1W9LWS6-F1
#
_entry.id   AF-A0A1W9LWS6-F1
#
_cell.length_a   1.000
_cell.length_b   1.000
_cell.length_c   1.000
_cell.angle_alpha   90.00
_cell.angle_beta   90.00
_cell.angle_gamma   90.00
#
_symmetry.space_group_name_H-M   'P 1'
#
loop_
_entity.id
_entity.type
_entity.pdbx_description
1 polymer ?
#
loop_
_entity_poly.entity_id
_entity_poly.type
_entity_poly.pdbx_seq_one_letter_code
_entity_poly.pdbx_strand_id
1 'polypeptide(L)'
;MKHFFNIAGPCNPEEHYMIPSESRCRGLAALIEQKQYFVIHAARQSGKTTLLLELVRRLNNDGRYHALYCSLETVQGIIEPKEGIPAIVRELGNEIQVHGDLGKLSFAENADYDDYTAVLRMSLSRFCGLLTKPLIILFDEVDCLANGTLIAFLRQLRYGYVNRSRAPFVHS
;
A
#
# COMPACT_ATOMS: atom_id res chain seq x y z
N MET A 1 24.20 9.91 17.83
CA MET A 1 24.54 8.48 18.02
C MET A 1 25.36 8.02 16.83
N LYS A 2 26.22 7.00 16.98
CA LYS A 2 26.87 6.36 15.81
C LYS A 2 25.89 5.37 15.19
N HIS A 3 25.78 5.38 13.86
CA HIS A 3 24.96 4.40 13.13
C HIS A 3 25.50 2.99 13.35
N PHE A 4 24.63 1.97 13.27
CA PHE A 4 25.00 0.56 13.35
C PHE A 4 24.39 -0.27 12.20
N PHE A 5 24.90 -1.49 11.98
CA PHE A 5 24.34 -2.38 10.96
C PHE A 5 23.11 -3.10 11.52
N ASN A 6 21.99 -2.99 10.82
CA ASN A 6 20.79 -3.76 11.15
C ASN A 6 20.73 -5.04 10.33
N ILE A 7 20.47 -6.15 11.02
CA ILE A 7 20.23 -7.47 10.43
C ILE A 7 18.82 -8.01 10.74
N ALA A 8 18.03 -7.28 11.55
CA ALA A 8 16.70 -7.67 11.98
C ALA A 8 15.66 -6.60 11.58
N GLY A 9 14.84 -6.88 10.57
CA GLY A 9 13.76 -5.99 10.13
C GLY A 9 14.21 -4.84 9.21
N PRO A 10 13.32 -3.86 8.96
CA PRO A 10 13.60 -2.75 8.05
C PRO A 10 14.68 -1.80 8.59
N CYS A 11 15.43 -1.15 7.70
CA CYS A 11 16.46 -0.20 8.13
C CYS A 11 15.87 1.20 8.35
N ASN A 12 16.06 1.78 9.55
CA ASN A 12 15.82 3.19 9.83
C ASN A 12 17.08 4.02 9.49
N PRO A 13 17.04 4.98 8.55
CA PRO A 13 18.16 5.85 8.22
C PRO A 13 18.68 6.73 9.36
N GLU A 14 17.89 6.98 10.40
CA GLU A 14 18.35 7.75 11.57
C GLU A 14 19.25 6.92 12.50
N GLU A 15 19.15 5.60 12.43
CA GLU A 15 19.82 4.67 13.35
C GLU A 15 20.83 3.74 12.65
N HIS A 16 20.57 3.40 11.38
CA HIS A 16 21.27 2.33 10.68
C HIS A 16 22.14 2.83 9.52
N TYR A 17 23.17 2.06 9.18
CA TYR A 17 23.87 2.23 7.90
C TYR A 17 22.95 1.81 6.75
N MET A 18 22.79 2.71 5.77
CA MET A 18 21.94 2.50 4.60
C MET A 18 22.78 2.20 3.36
N ILE A 19 22.33 1.24 2.55
CA ILE A 19 22.82 1.05 1.18
C ILE A 19 21.84 1.79 0.25
N PRO A 20 22.31 2.71 -0.61
CA PRO A 20 21.45 3.45 -1.52
C PRO A 20 20.54 2.52 -2.33
N SER A 21 19.25 2.83 -2.37
CA SER A 21 18.27 1.98 -3.05
C SER A 21 18.06 2.32 -4.53
N GLU A 22 18.65 3.43 -5.04
CA GLU A 22 18.33 3.90 -6.39
C GLU A 22 18.67 2.90 -7.49
N SER A 23 19.71 2.07 -7.28
CA SER A 23 20.07 0.99 -8.21
C SER A 23 19.00 -0.11 -8.27
N ARG A 24 18.27 -0.33 -7.17
CA ARG A 24 17.20 -1.33 -7.02
C ARG A 24 15.83 -0.80 -7.48
N CYS A 25 15.64 0.52 -7.48
CA CYS A 25 14.40 1.19 -7.89
C CYS A 25 14.34 1.55 -9.39
N ARG A 26 15.24 1.04 -10.23
CA ARG A 26 15.27 1.39 -11.66
C ARG A 26 13.95 1.03 -12.35
N GLY A 27 13.34 2.01 -13.00
CA GLY A 27 12.09 1.86 -13.75
C GLY A 27 10.81 2.05 -12.92
N LEU A 28 10.85 1.96 -11.58
CA LEU A 28 9.63 2.12 -10.76
C LEU A 28 8.98 3.49 -10.94
N ALA A 29 9.77 4.56 -11.02
CA ALA A 29 9.26 5.90 -11.28
C ALA A 29 8.48 5.98 -12.60
N ALA A 30 8.99 5.34 -13.66
CA ALA A 30 8.30 5.31 -14.95
C ALA A 30 6.98 4.52 -14.89
N LEU A 31 6.94 3.41 -14.15
CA LEU A 31 5.71 2.64 -13.93
C LEU A 31 4.66 3.48 -13.19
N ILE A 32 5.07 4.19 -12.13
CA ILE A 32 4.20 5.10 -11.37
C ILE A 32 3.66 6.21 -12.26
N GLU A 33 4.52 6.87 -13.05
CA GLU A 33 4.11 7.94 -13.96
C GLU A 33 3.14 7.46 -15.05
N GLN A 34 3.32 6.23 -15.53
CA GLN A 34 2.42 5.56 -16.45
C GLN A 34 1.18 4.99 -15.76
N LYS A 35 1.02 5.21 -14.45
CA LYS A 35 -0.09 4.74 -13.62
C LYS A 35 -0.22 3.22 -13.67
N GLN A 36 0.86 2.47 -13.71
CA GLN A 36 0.83 1.00 -13.79
C GLN A 36 0.89 0.37 -12.41
N TYR A 37 0.13 -0.70 -12.19
CA TYR A 37 0.32 -1.55 -11.01
C TYR A 37 1.47 -2.52 -11.27
N PHE A 38 2.35 -2.67 -10.29
CA PHE A 38 3.56 -3.48 -10.43
C PHE A 38 3.77 -4.36 -9.20
N VAL A 39 4.55 -5.43 -9.39
CA VAL A 39 4.95 -6.33 -8.32
C VAL A 39 6.47 -6.30 -8.20
N ILE A 40 6.97 -6.09 -6.98
CA ILE A 40 8.39 -6.19 -6.67
C ILE A 40 8.66 -7.61 -6.18
N HIS A 41 9.28 -8.41 -7.05
CA HIS A 41 9.76 -9.75 -6.69
C HIS A 41 11.19 -9.66 -6.15
N ALA A 42 11.40 -10.09 -4.91
CA ALA A 42 12.71 -10.19 -4.30
C ALA A 42 12.76 -11.40 -3.34
N ALA A 43 13.94 -11.93 -3.09
CA ALA A 43 14.12 -13.02 -2.13
C ALA A 43 13.72 -12.57 -0.70
N ARG A 44 13.39 -13.53 0.18
CA ARG A 44 13.16 -13.22 1.60
C ARG A 44 14.39 -12.54 2.20
N GLN A 45 14.17 -11.59 3.10
CA GLN A 45 15.22 -10.82 3.79
C GLN A 45 16.16 -10.02 2.86
N SER A 46 15.73 -9.72 1.63
CA SER A 46 16.49 -8.90 0.67
C SER A 46 16.38 -7.39 0.89
N GLY A 47 15.66 -6.95 1.93
CA GLY A 47 15.40 -5.54 2.22
C GLY A 47 14.27 -4.92 1.39
N LYS A 48 13.31 -5.73 0.92
CA LYS A 48 12.09 -5.26 0.21
C LYS A 48 11.31 -4.24 1.05
N THR A 49 11.04 -4.52 2.32
CA THR A 49 10.33 -3.59 3.20
C THR A 49 11.09 -2.26 3.36
N THR A 50 12.42 -2.32 3.56
CA THR A 50 13.27 -1.12 3.58
C THR A 50 13.16 -0.32 2.28
N LEU A 51 13.15 -1.00 1.13
CA LEU A 51 12.98 -0.39 -0.19
C LEU A 51 11.64 0.33 -0.32
N LEU A 52 10.54 -0.31 0.09
CA LEU A 52 9.20 0.26 0.03
C LEU A 52 9.08 1.49 0.93
N LEU A 53 9.58 1.42 2.17
CA LEU A 53 9.56 2.55 3.10
C LEU A 53 10.40 3.75 2.62
N GLU A 54 11.55 3.48 1.99
CA GLU A 54 12.34 4.53 1.33
C GLU A 54 11.60 5.14 0.14
N LEU A 55 10.94 4.32 -0.68
CA LEU A 55 10.15 4.78 -1.82
C LEU A 55 8.96 5.65 -1.37
N VAL A 56 8.22 5.25 -0.34
CA VAL A 56 7.13 6.06 0.24
C VAL A 56 7.64 7.42 0.69
N ARG A 57 8.74 7.47 1.46
CA ARG A 57 9.32 8.73 1.91
C ARG A 57 9.72 9.62 0.74
N ARG A 58 10.36 9.06 -0.27
CA ARG A 58 10.76 9.81 -1.47
C ARG A 58 9.56 10.38 -2.22
N LEU A 59 8.51 9.58 -2.43
CA LEU A 59 7.30 10.01 -3.14
C LEU A 59 6.53 11.10 -2.38
N ASN A 60 6.45 10.99 -1.05
CA ASN A 60 5.84 12.02 -0.21
C ASN A 60 6.67 13.31 -0.19
N ASN A 61 8.01 13.22 -0.16
CA ASN A 61 8.89 14.39 -0.21
C ASN A 61 8.86 15.12 -1.57
N ASP A 62 8.66 14.39 -2.67
CA ASP A 62 8.46 14.98 -4.01
C ASP A 62 7.16 15.80 -4.10
N GLY A 63 6.20 15.54 -3.20
CA GLY A 63 5.00 16.36 -3.02
C GLY A 63 3.96 16.22 -4.13
N ARG A 64 4.23 15.48 -5.21
CA ARG A 64 3.31 15.17 -6.32
C ARG A 64 2.22 14.16 -5.95
N TYR A 65 2.47 13.33 -4.94
CA TYR A 65 1.63 12.19 -4.57
C TYR A 65 1.39 12.15 -3.07
N HIS A 66 0.34 11.43 -2.66
CA HIS A 66 0.31 10.79 -1.35
C HIS A 66 0.76 9.33 -1.55
N ALA A 67 1.80 8.90 -0.84
CA ALA A 67 2.26 7.52 -0.85
C ALA A 67 2.01 6.89 0.51
N LEU A 68 1.38 5.71 0.51
CA LEU A 68 1.03 4.95 1.69
C LEU A 68 1.74 3.59 1.64
N TYR A 69 2.38 3.21 2.74
CA TYR A 69 2.83 1.84 2.97
C TYR A 69 1.73 1.10 3.73
N CYS A 70 1.45 -0.16 3.36
CA CYS A 70 0.50 -1.00 4.08
C CYS A 70 0.99 -2.46 4.06
N SER A 71 1.34 -3.00 5.23
CA SER A 71 1.63 -4.43 5.37
C SER A 71 0.34 -5.22 5.50
N LEU A 72 0.26 -6.38 4.84
CA LEU A 72 -0.86 -7.32 4.97
C LEU A 72 -0.53 -8.52 5.86
N GLU A 73 0.56 -8.46 6.63
CA GLU A 73 1.00 -9.54 7.53
C GLU A 73 -0.06 -9.85 8.59
N THR A 74 -0.78 -8.84 9.09
CA THR A 74 -1.85 -8.99 10.08
C THR A 74 -3.07 -9.76 9.55
N VAL A 75 -3.22 -9.89 8.23
CA VAL A 75 -4.30 -10.61 7.55
C VAL A 75 -3.90 -12.07 7.23
N GLN A 76 -2.67 -12.46 7.59
CA GLN A 76 -2.16 -13.80 7.32
C GLN A 76 -3.08 -14.89 7.90
N GLY A 77 -3.35 -15.91 7.07
CA GLY A 77 -4.16 -17.06 7.48
C GLY A 77 -5.67 -16.87 7.37
N ILE A 78 -6.17 -15.67 7.07
CA ILE A 78 -7.60 -15.43 6.84
C ILE A 78 -7.95 -15.83 5.40
N ILE A 79 -8.46 -17.05 5.23
CA ILE A 79 -8.80 -17.61 3.91
C ILE A 79 -10.15 -17.15 3.36
N GLU A 80 -11.08 -16.80 4.27
CA GLU A 80 -12.45 -16.45 3.93
C GLU A 80 -12.55 -14.97 3.52
N PRO A 81 -12.98 -14.65 2.27
CA PRO A 81 -13.06 -13.27 1.80
C PRO A 81 -13.90 -12.35 2.67
N LYS A 82 -14.99 -12.89 3.24
CA LYS A 82 -15.91 -12.18 4.13
C LYS A 82 -15.24 -11.66 5.42
N GLU A 83 -14.13 -12.28 5.82
CA GLU A 83 -13.34 -11.87 6.99
C GLU A 83 -12.09 -11.10 6.54
N GLY A 84 -11.42 -11.59 5.49
CA GLY A 84 -10.15 -11.06 5.01
C GLY A 84 -10.27 -9.67 4.37
N ILE A 85 -11.29 -9.43 3.54
CA ILE A 85 -11.46 -8.11 2.90
C ILE A 85 -11.74 -7.01 3.94
N PRO A 86 -12.69 -7.19 4.89
CA PRO A 86 -12.86 -6.23 5.98
C PRO A 86 -11.59 -5.99 6.79
N ALA A 87 -10.77 -7.03 7.05
CA ALA A 87 -9.50 -6.88 7.75
C ALA A 87 -8.51 -5.99 6.97
N ILE A 88 -8.37 -6.19 5.66
CA ILE A 88 -7.52 -5.35 4.80
C ILE A 88 -8.01 -3.90 4.80
N VAL A 89 -9.32 -3.66 4.75
CA VAL A 89 -9.87 -2.30 4.82
C VAL A 89 -9.54 -1.64 6.16
N ARG A 90 -9.64 -2.37 7.28
CA ARG A 90 -9.24 -1.83 8.59
C ARG A 90 -7.74 -1.51 8.65
N GLU A 91 -6.89 -2.37 8.10
CA GLU A 91 -5.45 -2.13 8.06
C GLU A 91 -5.11 -0.87 7.26
N LEU A 92 -5.72 -0.69 6.09
CA LEU A 92 -5.60 0.55 5.32
C LEU A 92 -6.04 1.78 6.12
N GLY A 93 -7.13 1.65 6.90
CA GLY A 93 -7.61 2.72 7.78
C GLY A 93 -6.60 3.09 8.87
N ASN A 94 -5.98 2.10 9.50
CA ASN A 94 -4.93 2.31 10.51
C ASN A 94 -3.74 3.07 9.92
N GLU A 95 -3.25 2.63 8.76
CA GLU A 95 -2.12 3.25 8.08
C GLU A 95 -2.44 4.68 7.62
N ILE A 96 -3.66 4.91 7.14
CA ILE A 96 -4.15 6.26 6.78
C ILE A 96 -4.19 7.16 8.02
N GLN A 97 -4.70 6.67 9.15
CA GLN A 97 -4.86 7.46 10.37
C GLN A 97 -3.52 7.96 10.92
N VAL A 98 -2.46 7.16 10.82
CA VAL A 98 -1.11 7.55 11.27
C VAL A 98 -0.34 8.35 10.23
N HIS A 99 -0.81 8.41 8.99
CA HIS A 99 -0.20 9.21 7.93
C HIS A 99 -0.53 10.70 8.12
N GLY A 100 0.49 11.57 8.11
CA GLY A 100 0.34 13.00 8.47
C GLY A 100 -0.77 13.77 7.72
N ASP A 101 -0.73 13.80 6.39
CA ASP A 101 -1.75 14.53 5.60
C ASP A 101 -3.08 13.77 5.48
N LEU A 102 -2.99 12.46 5.25
CA LEU A 102 -4.14 11.60 5.00
C LEU A 102 -4.99 11.35 6.25
N GLY A 103 -4.41 11.29 7.44
CA GLY A 103 -5.09 10.97 8.70
C GLY A 103 -6.11 12.01 9.17
N LYS A 104 -6.14 13.17 8.51
CA LYS A 104 -7.17 14.21 8.73
C LYS A 104 -8.47 13.94 7.98
N LEU A 105 -8.43 13.01 7.03
CA LEU A 105 -9.55 12.66 6.17
C LEU A 105 -10.16 11.36 6.66
N SER A 106 -11.48 11.24 6.50
CA SER A 106 -12.15 10.01 6.86
C SER A 106 -11.94 8.91 5.83
N PHE A 107 -11.64 7.71 6.31
CA PHE A 107 -11.50 6.51 5.50
C PHE A 107 -12.49 5.44 5.95
N ALA A 108 -13.19 4.84 4.98
CA ALA A 108 -14.16 3.77 5.21
C ALA A 108 -15.27 4.11 6.25
N GLU A 109 -15.58 5.39 6.44
CA GLU A 109 -16.75 5.82 7.23
C GLU A 109 -18.02 5.27 6.59
N ASN A 110 -18.83 4.57 7.39
CA ASN A 110 -20.06 3.91 6.95
C ASN A 110 -19.83 2.91 5.81
N ALA A 111 -18.65 2.27 5.76
CA ALA A 111 -18.39 1.16 4.88
C ALA A 111 -19.32 -0.02 5.22
N ASP A 112 -19.93 -0.60 4.21
CA ASP A 112 -20.68 -1.85 4.33
C ASP A 112 -19.69 -3.01 4.34
N TYR A 113 -19.31 -3.47 5.53
CA TYR A 113 -18.37 -4.58 5.70
C TYR A 113 -18.97 -5.94 5.38
N ASP A 114 -20.30 -6.05 5.27
CA ASP A 114 -20.97 -7.29 4.86
C ASP A 114 -20.83 -7.50 3.34
N ASP A 115 -20.76 -6.43 2.55
CA ASP A 115 -20.40 -6.50 1.12
C ASP A 115 -18.88 -6.60 0.90
N TYR A 116 -18.32 -7.74 1.30
CA TYR A 116 -16.90 -8.05 1.08
C TYR A 116 -16.47 -8.04 -0.40
N THR A 117 -17.42 -8.05 -1.35
CA THR A 117 -17.11 -8.05 -2.79
C THR A 117 -16.81 -6.65 -3.33
N ALA A 118 -17.26 -5.60 -2.63
CA ALA A 118 -17.10 -4.22 -3.06
C ALA A 118 -16.46 -3.28 -2.02
N VAL A 119 -16.48 -3.63 -0.73
CA VAL A 119 -16.12 -2.71 0.36
C VAL A 119 -14.72 -2.10 0.19
N LEU A 120 -13.71 -2.88 -0.17
CA LEU A 120 -12.35 -2.36 -0.39
C LEU A 120 -12.32 -1.36 -1.55
N ARG A 121 -12.91 -1.72 -2.69
CA ARG A 121 -12.97 -0.85 -3.85
C ARG A 121 -13.74 0.45 -3.54
N MET A 122 -14.87 0.35 -2.85
CA MET A 122 -15.71 1.50 -2.54
C MET A 122 -15.03 2.44 -1.56
N SER A 123 -14.40 1.91 -0.51
CA SER A 123 -13.62 2.69 0.45
C SER A 123 -12.46 3.42 -0.22
N LEU A 124 -11.66 2.73 -1.03
CA LEU A 124 -10.56 3.34 -1.78
C LEU A 124 -11.06 4.42 -2.77
N SER A 125 -12.15 4.15 -3.48
CA SER A 125 -12.69 5.10 -4.47
C SER A 125 -13.22 6.37 -3.81
N ARG A 126 -14.01 6.23 -2.74
CA ARG A 126 -14.49 7.37 -1.95
C ARG A 126 -13.33 8.19 -1.39
N PHE A 127 -12.36 7.50 -0.79
CA PHE A 127 -11.20 8.16 -0.21
C PHE A 127 -10.40 8.93 -1.26
N CYS A 128 -10.10 8.33 -2.41
CA CYS A 128 -9.41 9.00 -3.51
C CYS A 128 -10.18 10.23 -4.04
N GLY A 129 -11.51 10.25 -3.92
CA GLY A 129 -12.34 11.41 -4.27
C GLY A 129 -12.20 12.60 -3.31
N LEU A 130 -11.69 12.38 -2.09
CA LEU A 130 -11.41 13.43 -1.11
C LEU A 130 -10.01 14.04 -1.29
N LEU A 131 -9.13 13.38 -2.04
CA LEU A 131 -7.73 13.77 -2.15
C LEU A 131 -7.52 14.83 -3.23
N THR A 132 -6.66 15.79 -2.94
CA THR A 132 -6.20 16.80 -3.91
C THR A 132 -5.03 16.29 -4.76
N LYS A 133 -4.33 15.25 -4.30
CA LYS A 133 -3.20 14.61 -4.98
C LYS A 133 -3.50 13.12 -5.22
N PRO A 134 -2.92 12.50 -6.26
CA PRO A 134 -3.10 11.07 -6.50
C PRO A 134 -2.48 10.24 -5.37
N LEU A 135 -3.17 9.15 -5.01
CA LEU A 135 -2.74 8.18 -3.98
C LEU A 135 -1.97 7.02 -4.62
N ILE A 136 -0.81 6.69 -4.08
CA ILE A 136 -0.02 5.50 -4.36
C ILE A 136 -0.06 4.61 -3.12
N ILE A 137 -0.32 3.32 -3.28
CA ILE A 137 -0.30 2.37 -2.15
C ILE A 137 0.69 1.26 -2.44
N LEU A 138 1.69 1.11 -1.56
CA LEU A 138 2.64 0.01 -1.59
C LEU A 138 2.22 -1.05 -0.58
N PHE A 139 1.60 -2.12 -1.09
CA PHE A 139 1.26 -3.29 -0.29
C PHE A 139 2.49 -4.19 -0.08
N ASP A 140 2.85 -4.46 1.18
CA ASP A 140 3.84 -5.48 1.55
C ASP A 140 3.15 -6.78 1.99
N GLU A 141 3.89 -7.89 1.95
CA GLU A 141 3.42 -9.24 2.34
C GLU A 141 2.08 -9.68 1.73
N VAL A 142 1.79 -9.27 0.48
CA VAL A 142 0.58 -9.74 -0.24
C VAL A 142 0.57 -11.27 -0.38
N ASP A 143 1.74 -11.91 -0.38
CA ASP A 143 1.89 -13.36 -0.40
C ASP A 143 1.41 -14.07 0.89
N CYS A 144 1.14 -13.33 1.97
CA CYS A 144 0.48 -13.86 3.18
C CYS A 144 -1.04 -14.05 3.01
N LEU A 145 -1.65 -13.40 2.02
CA LEU A 145 -3.07 -13.61 1.72
C LEU A 145 -3.28 -14.98 1.08
N ALA A 146 -4.32 -15.68 1.50
CA ALA A 146 -4.60 -17.05 1.06
C ALA A 146 -5.94 -17.17 0.32
N ASN A 147 -5.98 -18.10 -0.65
CA ASN A 147 -7.19 -18.60 -1.31
C ASN A 147 -8.16 -17.50 -1.75
N GLY A 148 -9.37 -17.50 -1.18
CA GLY A 148 -10.46 -16.62 -1.53
C GLY A 148 -10.12 -15.15 -1.27
N THR A 149 -9.50 -14.84 -0.13
CA THR A 149 -9.14 -13.47 0.24
C THR A 149 -8.21 -12.83 -0.78
N LEU A 150 -7.16 -13.53 -1.21
CA LEU A 150 -6.24 -13.03 -2.24
C LEU A 150 -6.98 -12.76 -3.57
N ILE A 151 -7.82 -13.70 -4.00
CA ILE A 151 -8.59 -13.55 -5.25
C ILE A 151 -9.56 -12.37 -5.16
N ALA A 152 -10.29 -12.22 -4.05
CA ALA A 152 -11.23 -11.12 -3.84
C ALA A 152 -10.51 -9.77 -3.79
N PHE A 153 -9.36 -9.69 -3.12
CA PHE A 153 -8.52 -8.50 -3.04
C PHE A 153 -8.05 -8.06 -4.44
N LEU A 154 -7.42 -8.98 -5.19
CA LEU A 154 -6.92 -8.69 -6.54
C LEU A 154 -8.05 -8.33 -7.52
N ARG A 155 -9.22 -8.97 -7.42
CA ARG A 155 -10.37 -8.65 -8.28
C ARG A 155 -10.87 -7.23 -8.04
N GLN A 156 -10.96 -6.80 -6.78
CA GLN A 156 -11.39 -5.44 -6.44
C GLN A 156 -10.40 -4.38 -6.90
N LEU A 157 -9.09 -4.61 -6.68
CA LEU A 157 -8.04 -3.72 -7.18
C LEU A 157 -8.03 -3.65 -8.71
N ARG A 158 -8.15 -4.79 -9.40
CA ARG A 158 -8.20 -4.84 -10.87
C ARG A 158 -9.42 -4.11 -11.41
N TYR A 159 -10.59 -4.28 -10.79
CA TYR A 159 -11.79 -3.57 -11.20
C TYR A 159 -11.59 -2.06 -11.08
N GLY A 160 -11.06 -1.59 -9.95
CA GLY A 160 -10.79 -0.16 -9.73
C GLY A 160 -9.78 0.38 -10.74
N TYR A 161 -8.69 -0.34 -10.98
CA TYR A 161 -7.68 0.01 -11.98
C TYR A 161 -8.26 0.20 -13.39
N VAL A 162 -9.08 -0.75 -13.86
CA VAL A 162 -9.69 -0.70 -15.20
C VAL A 162 -10.70 0.45 -15.32
N ASN A 163 -11.43 0.75 -14.23
CA ASN A 163 -12.51 1.73 -14.24
C ASN A 163 -12.11 3.13 -13.71
N ARG A 164 -10.83 3.37 -13.43
CA ARG A 164 -10.36 4.64 -12.83
C ARG A 164 -10.56 5.89 -13.69
N SER A 165 -10.88 5.72 -14.97
CA SER A 165 -11.30 6.83 -15.84
C SER A 165 -12.74 7.29 -15.57
N ARG A 166 -13.55 6.45 -14.91
CA ARG A 166 -14.97 6.72 -14.59
C ARG A 166 -15.16 7.14 -13.14
N ALA A 167 -14.35 6.62 -12.22
CA ALA A 167 -14.42 6.94 -10.80
C ALA A 167 -13.00 7.10 -10.24
N PRO A 168 -12.76 8.06 -9.32
CA PRO A 168 -11.46 8.19 -8.65
C PRO A 168 -11.04 6.86 -8.02
N PHE A 169 -9.78 6.48 -8.22
CA PHE A 169 -9.19 5.28 -7.66
C PHE A 169 -7.67 5.46 -7.51
N VAL A 170 -7.02 4.49 -6.84
CA VAL A 170 -5.58 4.47 -6.59
C VAL A 170 -4.80 4.67 -7.90
N HIS A 171 -3.79 5.54 -7.85
CA HIS A 171 -2.96 5.93 -8.98
C HIS A 171 -2.03 4.80 -9.43
N SER A 172 -1.30 4.23 -8.46
CA SER A 172 -0.31 3.18 -8.64
C SER A 172 -0.21 2.31 -7.41
#